data_AF-A0A397IZ93-F1
#
_entry.id   AF-A0A397IZ93-F1
#
_cell.length_a   1.000
_cell.length_b   1.000
_cell.length_c   1.000
_cell.angle_alpha   90.00
_cell.angle_beta   90.00
_cell.angle_gamma   90.00
#
_symmetry.space_group_name_H-M   'P 1'
#
loop_
_entity.id
_entity.type
_entity.pdbx_description
1 polymer ?
#
loop_
_entity_poly.entity_id
_entity_poly.type
_entity_poly.pdbx_seq_one_letter_code
_entity_poly.pdbx_strand_id
1 'polypeptide(L)'
;MQLLRAANYYMKKYKRPMVLVLDQVDRIAKKDPVFLGILQDFAKDSADGGTLVIVFIASEGLVPQIMKSRRSAWSRAITPFEVGDISDEEAVKFLQDSGIDKKKAEYAVKYLTGGRFTLLKEVQALNRVNPENLFESNVICYNFYSLT
;
A
#
# COMPACT_ATOMS: atom_id res chain seq x y z
N MET A 1 9.53 17.90 -22.56
CA MET A 1 9.00 17.22 -21.36
C MET A 1 8.75 18.23 -20.23
N GLN A 2 7.48 18.53 -19.90
CA GLN A 2 7.11 19.52 -18.87
C GLN A 2 7.45 19.07 -17.44
N LEU A 3 7.26 17.78 -17.15
CA LEU A 3 7.55 17.19 -15.84
C LEU A 3 9.01 17.37 -15.42
N LEU A 4 9.96 17.13 -16.34
CA LEU A 4 11.39 17.31 -16.06
C LEU A 4 11.75 18.79 -15.82
N ARG A 5 11.07 19.73 -16.48
CA ARG A 5 11.28 21.17 -16.18
C ARG A 5 10.81 21.51 -14.78
N ALA A 6 9.65 20.99 -14.38
CA ALA A 6 9.13 21.15 -13.01
C ALA A 6 10.08 20.51 -11.98
N ALA A 7 10.57 19.29 -12.24
CA ALA A 7 11.54 18.60 -11.38
C ALA A 7 12.83 19.42 -11.19
N ASN A 8 13.40 19.94 -12.27
CA ASN A 8 14.59 20.78 -12.24
C ASN A 8 14.38 22.08 -11.45
N TYR A 9 13.24 22.74 -11.66
CA TYR A 9 12.88 23.93 -10.90
C TYR A 9 12.72 23.61 -9.41
N TYR A 10 12.01 22.53 -9.07
CA TYR A 10 11.80 22.07 -7.70
C TYR A 10 13.14 21.79 -7.01
N MET A 11 14.04 21.06 -7.67
CA MET A 11 15.38 20.75 -7.17
C MET A 11 16.20 22.03 -6.92
N LYS A 12 16.17 22.99 -7.87
CA LYS A 12 16.87 24.27 -7.70
C LYS A 12 16.36 25.07 -6.49
N LYS A 13 15.04 25.09 -6.29
CA LYS A 13 14.36 25.86 -5.24
C LYS A 13 14.49 25.22 -3.85
N TYR A 14 14.23 23.92 -3.74
CA TYR A 14 14.12 23.21 -2.46
C TYR A 14 15.32 22.33 -2.11
N LYS A 15 16.32 22.24 -3.01
CA LYS A 15 17.56 21.47 -2.82
C LYS A 15 17.32 19.98 -2.50
N ARG A 16 16.20 19.43 -2.97
CA ARG A 16 15.84 18.02 -2.86
C ARG A 16 15.04 17.60 -4.11
N PRO A 17 15.12 16.33 -4.53
CA PRO A 17 14.41 15.87 -5.72
C PRO A 17 12.90 15.97 -5.53
N MET A 18 12.20 16.16 -6.64
CA MET A 18 10.75 16.03 -6.67
C MET A 18 10.36 14.55 -6.54
N VAL A 19 9.20 14.26 -5.93
CA VAL A 19 8.69 12.89 -5.84
C VAL A 19 7.40 12.77 -6.64
N LEU A 20 7.34 11.80 -7.56
CA LEU A 20 6.13 11.40 -8.26
C LEU A 20 5.68 10.03 -7.75
N VAL A 21 4.46 9.96 -7.22
CA VAL A 21 3.86 8.70 -6.77
C VAL A 21 2.89 8.21 -7.83
N LEU A 22 3.10 6.97 -8.29
CA LEU A 22 2.21 6.27 -9.19
C LEU A 22 1.53 5.16 -8.38
N ASP A 23 0.27 5.39 -8.06
CA ASP A 23 -0.54 4.45 -7.29
C ASP A 23 -1.28 3.46 -8.19
N GLN A 24 -1.52 2.27 -7.66
CA GLN A 24 -2.27 1.19 -8.31
C GLN A 24 -1.72 0.80 -9.70
N VAL A 25 -0.39 0.69 -9.82
CA VAL A 25 0.27 0.42 -11.10
C VAL A 25 0.01 -1.00 -11.63
N ASP A 26 -0.61 -1.87 -10.82
CA ASP A 26 -1.14 -3.17 -11.24
C ASP A 26 -2.08 -3.05 -12.45
N ARG A 27 -2.89 -1.99 -12.50
CA ARG A 27 -3.81 -1.74 -13.62
C ARG A 27 -3.07 -1.50 -14.93
N ILE A 28 -1.92 -0.82 -14.85
CA ILE A 28 -1.04 -0.60 -16.01
C ILE A 28 -0.36 -1.91 -16.37
N ALA A 29 0.21 -2.62 -15.39
CA ALA A 29 0.90 -3.90 -15.60
C ALA A 29 0.03 -4.92 -16.35
N LYS A 30 -1.26 -5.03 -15.97
CA LYS A 30 -2.22 -5.96 -16.56
C LYS A 30 -2.66 -5.57 -17.97
N LYS A 31 -2.84 -4.27 -18.23
CA LYS A 31 -3.39 -3.78 -19.51
C LYS A 31 -2.30 -3.50 -20.54
N ASP A 32 -1.18 -2.93 -20.10
CA ASP A 32 -0.09 -2.49 -20.96
C ASP A 32 1.27 -2.62 -20.22
N PRO A 33 1.84 -3.83 -20.16
CA PRO A 33 3.14 -4.08 -19.54
C PRO A 33 4.31 -3.44 -20.32
N VAL A 34 4.11 -3.06 -21.58
CA VAL A 34 5.10 -2.33 -22.39
C VAL A 34 5.20 -0.91 -21.87
N PHE A 35 4.06 -0.24 -21.65
CA PHE A 35 4.02 1.09 -21.07
C PHE A 35 4.59 1.13 -19.65
N LEU A 36 4.32 0.12 -18.82
CA LEU A 36 5.00 -0.01 -17.51
C LEU A 36 6.53 -0.03 -17.64
N GLY A 37 7.04 -0.69 -18.68
CA GLY A 37 8.46 -0.68 -19.02
C GLY A 37 9.00 0.71 -19.35
N ILE A 38 8.28 1.44 -20.19
CA ILE A 38 8.64 2.82 -20.55
C ILE A 38 8.67 3.71 -19.31
N LEU A 39 7.71 3.54 -18.38
CA LEU A 39 7.71 4.26 -17.11
C LEU A 39 8.91 3.88 -16.24
N GLN A 40 9.31 2.60 -16.23
CA GLN A 40 10.49 2.14 -15.50
C GLN A 40 11.78 2.72 -16.09
N ASP A 41 11.92 2.76 -17.41
CA ASP A 41 13.08 3.37 -18.08
C ASP A 41 13.13 4.88 -17.82
N PHE A 42 11.97 5.56 -17.86
CA PHE A 42 11.87 6.96 -17.50
C PHE A 42 12.24 7.23 -16.03
N ALA A 43 11.86 6.34 -15.10
CA ALA A 43 12.25 6.43 -13.70
C ALA A 43 13.75 6.26 -13.51
N LYS A 44 14.38 5.35 -14.24
CA LYS A 44 15.83 5.16 -14.26
C LYS A 44 16.54 6.44 -14.72
N ASP A 45 16.17 6.99 -15.87
CA ASP A 45 16.78 8.22 -16.40
C ASP A 45 16.63 9.40 -15.43
N SER A 46 15.47 9.47 -14.76
CA SER A 46 15.19 10.48 -13.74
C SER A 46 16.06 10.32 -12.49
N ALA A 47 16.28 9.09 -12.05
CA ALA A 47 17.15 8.75 -10.92
C ALA A 47 18.63 9.03 -11.23
N ASP A 48 19.09 8.68 -12.43
CA ASP A 48 20.45 9.01 -12.91
C ASP A 48 20.67 10.53 -12.93
N GLY A 49 19.62 11.30 -13.24
CA GLY A 49 19.63 12.77 -13.17
C GLY A 49 19.49 13.37 -11.77
N GLY A 50 19.14 12.58 -10.74
CA GLY A 50 19.01 13.01 -9.34
C GLY A 50 17.96 14.11 -9.07
N THR A 51 17.05 14.38 -10.02
CA THR A 51 16.09 15.51 -9.93
C THR A 51 14.66 15.06 -9.64
N LEU A 52 14.35 13.80 -9.92
CA LEU A 52 13.02 13.21 -9.76
C LEU A 52 13.15 11.78 -9.26
N VAL A 53 12.45 11.48 -8.16
CA VAL A 53 12.23 10.14 -7.63
C VAL A 53 10.83 9.70 -8.02
N ILE A 54 10.68 8.49 -8.55
CA ILE A 54 9.38 7.91 -8.90
C ILE A 54 9.13 6.72 -7.98
N VAL A 55 7.98 6.73 -7.32
CA VAL A 55 7.53 5.65 -6.42
C VAL A 55 6.38 4.92 -7.09
N PHE A 56 6.54 3.63 -7.32
CA PHE A 56 5.50 2.76 -7.85
C PHE A 56 4.85 2.00 -6.69
N ILE A 57 3.53 2.13 -6.53
CA ILE A 57 2.75 1.38 -5.54
C ILE A 57 1.96 0.30 -6.29
N ALA A 58 2.16 -0.93 -5.86
CA ALA A 58 1.54 -2.12 -6.42
C ALA A 58 1.02 -2.99 -5.28
N SER A 59 -0.17 -3.55 -5.46
CA SER A 59 -0.79 -4.47 -4.51
C SER A 59 -0.60 -5.93 -4.90
N GLU A 60 -0.15 -6.20 -6.13
CA GLU A 60 -0.01 -7.56 -6.66
C GLU A 60 1.43 -7.88 -7.05
N GLY A 61 1.75 -9.19 -7.06
CA GLY A 61 3.10 -9.67 -7.39
C GLY A 61 3.52 -9.46 -8.84
N LEU A 62 2.61 -9.10 -9.75
CA LEU A 62 2.89 -8.98 -11.18
C LEU A 62 3.84 -7.80 -11.50
N VAL A 63 3.62 -6.64 -10.89
CA VAL A 63 4.44 -5.44 -11.10
C VAL A 63 5.92 -5.71 -10.76
N PRO A 64 6.28 -6.18 -9.54
CA PRO A 64 7.67 -6.44 -9.21
C PRO A 64 8.28 -7.55 -10.08
N GLN A 65 7.51 -8.54 -10.53
CA GLN A 65 7.99 -9.56 -11.47
C GLN A 65 8.39 -8.95 -12.83
N ILE A 66 7.51 -8.14 -13.42
CA ILE A 66 7.78 -7.46 -14.70
C ILE A 66 9.00 -6.54 -14.56
N MET A 67 9.05 -5.73 -13.50
CA MET A 67 10.12 -4.76 -13.31
C MET A 67 11.49 -5.42 -13.07
N LYS A 68 11.54 -6.55 -12.35
CA LYS A 68 12.78 -7.34 -12.13
C LYS A 68 13.33 -7.93 -13.42
N SER A 69 12.47 -8.27 -14.39
CA SER A 69 12.92 -8.82 -15.68
C SER A 69 13.79 -7.82 -16.47
N ARG A 70 13.60 -6.51 -16.26
CA ARG A 70 14.37 -5.43 -16.90
C ARG A 70 15.62 -5.05 -16.10
N ARG A 71 16.67 -5.89 -16.21
CA ARG A 71 17.89 -5.80 -15.39
C ARG A 71 18.56 -4.41 -15.33
N SER A 72 18.55 -3.64 -16.42
CA SER A 72 19.22 -2.32 -16.44
C SER A 72 18.52 -1.31 -15.54
N ALA A 73 17.20 -1.12 -15.72
CA ALA A 73 16.44 -0.18 -14.89
C ALA A 73 16.29 -0.69 -13.45
N TRP A 74 16.14 -2.00 -13.25
CA TRP A 74 16.07 -2.60 -11.92
C TRP A 74 17.33 -2.33 -11.08
N SER A 75 18.52 -2.25 -11.69
CA SER A 75 19.76 -1.95 -10.98
C SER A 75 19.82 -0.58 -10.30
N ARG A 76 18.90 0.34 -10.66
CA ARG A 76 18.76 1.69 -10.05
C ARG A 76 17.57 1.78 -9.11
N ALA A 77 16.74 0.75 -9.06
CA ALA A 77 15.66 0.65 -8.10
C ALA A 77 16.21 0.35 -6.71
N ILE A 78 15.59 0.93 -5.70
CA ILE A 78 15.76 0.48 -4.31
C ILE A 78 15.03 -0.87 -4.18
N THR A 79 15.54 -1.75 -3.30
CA THR A 79 14.84 -2.99 -2.95
C THR A 79 13.40 -2.66 -2.58
N PRO A 80 12.39 -3.31 -3.22
CA PRO A 80 11.00 -3.05 -2.91
C PRO A 80 10.74 -3.19 -1.41
N PHE A 81 10.06 -2.19 -0.86
CA PHE A 81 9.55 -2.24 0.50
C PHE A 81 8.16 -2.87 0.46
N GLU A 82 8.02 -4.03 1.09
CA GLU A 82 6.74 -4.72 1.21
C GLU A 82 6.03 -4.24 2.47
N VAL A 83 4.80 -3.76 2.30
CA VAL A 83 3.90 -3.43 3.41
C VAL A 83 3.00 -4.63 3.63
N GLY A 84 3.37 -5.46 4.60
CA GLY A 84 2.56 -6.61 5.02
C GLY A 84 1.51 -6.25 6.07
N ASP A 85 0.76 -7.27 6.47
CA ASP A 85 -0.10 -7.22 7.65
C ASP A 85 0.77 -7.04 8.92
N ILE A 86 0.25 -6.35 9.93
CA ILE A 86 0.92 -6.24 11.23
C ILE A 86 0.84 -7.56 12.00
N SER A 87 1.66 -7.74 13.03
CA SER A 87 1.59 -8.97 13.84
C SER A 87 0.26 -9.08 14.58
N ASP A 88 -0.14 -10.29 14.96
CA ASP A 88 -1.36 -10.50 15.75
C ASP A 88 -1.28 -9.73 17.09
N GLU A 89 -0.11 -9.66 17.71
CA GLU A 89 0.11 -8.89 18.94
C GLU A 89 -0.08 -7.39 18.72
N GLU A 90 0.46 -6.86 17.63
CA GLU A 90 0.29 -5.45 17.24
C GLU A 90 -1.17 -5.15 16.89
N ALA A 91 -1.86 -6.09 16.24
CA ALA A 91 -3.27 -5.97 15.86
C ALA A 91 -4.18 -5.98 17.09
N VAL A 92 -3.95 -6.87 18.05
CA VAL A 92 -4.69 -6.90 19.33
C VAL A 92 -4.47 -5.58 20.06
N LYS A 93 -3.21 -5.14 20.18
CA LYS A 93 -2.89 -3.85 20.82
C LYS A 93 -3.58 -2.68 20.13
N PHE A 94 -3.58 -2.65 18.80
CA PHE A 94 -4.24 -1.61 18.01
C PHE A 94 -5.76 -1.52 18.27
N LEU A 95 -6.44 -2.66 18.46
CA LEU A 95 -7.85 -2.70 18.85
C LEU A 95 -8.06 -2.27 20.31
N GLN A 96 -7.21 -2.73 21.23
CA GLN A 96 -7.28 -2.37 22.65
C GLN A 96 -7.07 -0.87 22.88
N ASP A 97 -6.14 -0.25 22.16
CA ASP A 97 -5.88 1.20 22.20
C ASP A 97 -7.11 2.02 21.75
N SER A 98 -8.10 1.38 21.11
CA SER A 98 -9.38 1.97 20.72
C SER A 98 -10.53 1.67 21.70
N GLY A 99 -10.23 1.08 22.85
CA GLY A 99 -11.21 0.78 23.90
C GLY A 99 -11.96 -0.55 23.74
N ILE A 100 -11.49 -1.43 22.85
CA ILE A 100 -12.07 -2.78 22.70
C ILE A 100 -11.50 -3.70 23.79
N ASP A 101 -12.37 -4.45 24.46
CA ASP A 101 -11.95 -5.43 25.47
C ASP A 101 -10.96 -6.45 24.89
N LYS A 102 -9.98 -6.87 25.70
CA LYS A 102 -8.90 -7.77 25.27
C LYS A 102 -9.43 -9.06 24.64
N LYS A 103 -10.43 -9.71 25.24
CA LYS A 103 -10.97 -10.97 24.70
C LYS A 103 -11.66 -10.76 23.37
N LYS A 104 -12.37 -9.63 23.22
CA LYS A 104 -13.02 -9.22 21.96
C LYS A 104 -11.97 -8.93 20.87
N ALA A 105 -10.88 -8.25 21.23
CA ALA A 105 -9.77 -7.96 20.33
C ALA A 105 -9.05 -9.23 19.86
N GLU A 106 -8.68 -10.12 20.79
CA GLU A 106 -8.05 -11.42 20.48
C GLU A 106 -8.93 -12.27 19.56
N TYR A 107 -10.25 -12.29 19.80
CA TYR A 107 -11.20 -12.98 18.93
C TYR A 107 -11.24 -12.39 17.52
N ALA A 108 -11.37 -11.07 17.40
CA ALA A 108 -11.43 -10.38 16.11
C ALA A 108 -10.15 -10.56 15.29
N VAL A 109 -8.97 -10.50 15.92
CA VAL A 109 -7.69 -10.73 15.25
C VAL A 109 -7.61 -12.16 14.76
N LYS A 110 -7.84 -13.13 15.65
CA LYS A 110 -7.68 -14.56 15.33
C LYS A 110 -8.64 -15.07 14.24
N TYR A 111 -9.88 -14.60 14.22
CA TYR A 111 -10.93 -15.21 13.41
C TYR A 111 -11.49 -14.33 12.29
N LEU A 112 -11.29 -13.01 12.33
CA LEU A 112 -11.93 -12.09 11.38
C LEU A 112 -10.92 -11.27 10.57
N THR A 113 -9.90 -10.73 11.23
CA THR A 113 -9.11 -9.62 10.65
C THR A 113 -7.65 -9.97 10.39
N GLY A 114 -7.06 -10.85 11.21
CA GLY A 114 -5.60 -10.96 11.30
C GLY A 114 -4.96 -9.59 11.56
N GLY A 115 -3.84 -9.32 10.89
CA GLY A 115 -3.15 -8.04 10.91
C GLY A 115 -3.61 -7.02 9.88
N ARG A 116 -4.75 -7.23 9.20
CA ARG A 116 -5.19 -6.35 8.09
C ARG A 116 -5.79 -5.06 8.63
N PHE A 117 -5.08 -3.94 8.47
CA PHE A 117 -5.52 -2.63 8.96
C PHE A 117 -6.94 -2.24 8.53
N THR A 118 -7.33 -2.51 7.27
CA THR A 118 -8.68 -2.19 6.78
C THR A 118 -9.76 -2.88 7.62
N LEU A 119 -9.59 -4.18 7.88
CA LEU A 119 -10.54 -4.97 8.66
C LEU A 119 -10.51 -4.57 10.15
N LEU A 120 -9.32 -4.28 10.69
CA LEU A 120 -9.18 -3.76 12.05
C LEU A 120 -9.91 -2.40 12.22
N LYS A 121 -9.86 -1.52 11.22
CA LYS A 121 -10.59 -0.25 11.20
C LYS A 121 -12.10 -0.45 11.15
N GLU A 122 -12.58 -1.43 10.41
CA GLU A 122 -14.00 -1.79 10.37
C GLU A 122 -14.49 -2.28 11.75
N VAL A 123 -13.71 -3.14 12.41
CA VAL A 123 -14.02 -3.59 13.78
C VAL A 123 -14.07 -2.40 14.76
N GLN A 124 -13.12 -1.46 14.67
CA GLN A 124 -13.17 -0.23 15.47
C GLN A 124 -14.43 0.60 15.20
N ALA A 125 -14.84 0.72 13.93
CA ALA A 125 -16.05 1.45 13.56
C ALA A 125 -17.32 0.77 14.10
N LEU A 126 -17.41 -0.55 13.98
CA LEU A 126 -18.53 -1.35 14.51
C LEU A 126 -18.62 -1.26 16.03
N ASN A 127 -17.49 -1.32 16.74
CA ASN A 127 -17.47 -1.21 18.20
C ASN A 127 -17.96 0.15 18.69
N ARG A 128 -17.74 1.23 17.94
CA ARG A 128 -18.27 2.57 18.27
C ARG A 128 -19.79 2.65 18.16
N VAL A 129 -20.38 1.89 17.24
CA VAL A 129 -21.83 1.91 16.99
C VAL A 129 -22.56 0.91 17.89
N ASN A 130 -21.98 -0.27 18.12
CA ASN A 130 -22.62 -1.34 18.88
C ASN A 130 -21.60 -2.17 19.69
N PRO A 131 -21.12 -1.66 20.83
CA PRO A 131 -20.08 -2.33 21.61
C PRO A 131 -20.56 -3.63 22.28
N GLU A 132 -21.83 -3.69 22.69
CA GLU A 132 -22.45 -4.84 23.35
C GLU A 132 -22.53 -6.03 22.38
N ASN A 133 -23.02 -5.81 21.15
CA ASN A 133 -23.26 -6.86 20.15
C ASN A 133 -22.21 -6.93 19.05
N LEU A 134 -20.96 -6.52 19.33
CA LEU A 134 -19.87 -6.46 18.35
C LEU A 134 -19.71 -7.76 17.54
N PHE A 135 -20.08 -8.91 18.11
CA PHE A 135 -20.07 -10.22 17.44
C PHE A 135 -21.41 -10.97 17.46
N GLU A 136 -22.47 -10.39 18.02
CA GLU A 136 -23.77 -11.06 18.23
C GLU A 136 -24.84 -10.74 17.19
N SER A 137 -24.45 -10.30 16.00
CA SER A 137 -25.42 -10.16 14.91
C SER A 137 -24.88 -10.82 13.65
N ASN A 138 -25.77 -11.55 12.97
CA ASN A 138 -25.61 -12.19 11.65
C ASN A 138 -25.19 -11.20 10.52
N VAL A 139 -24.66 -10.03 10.86
CA VAL A 139 -24.24 -8.92 10.00
C VAL A 139 -22.76 -9.04 9.62
N ILE A 140 -21.89 -9.57 10.49
CA ILE A 140 -20.46 -9.65 10.19
C ILE A 140 -20.17 -10.71 9.13
N CYS A 141 -20.84 -11.87 9.20
CA CYS A 141 -20.70 -12.88 8.15
C CYS A 141 -21.10 -12.32 6.78
N TYR A 142 -22.18 -11.54 6.66
CA TYR A 142 -22.62 -11.01 5.34
C TYR A 142 -21.75 -9.87 4.79
N ASN A 143 -21.18 -9.01 5.64
CA ASN A 143 -20.35 -7.88 5.17
C ASN A 143 -18.90 -8.29 4.80
N PHE A 144 -18.35 -9.37 5.38
CA PHE A 144 -17.01 -9.84 5.03
C PHE A 144 -16.94 -10.59 3.68
N TYR A 145 -18.07 -11.07 3.14
CA TYR A 145 -18.10 -11.76 1.84
C TYR A 145 -18.22 -10.83 0.62
N SER A 146 -18.30 -9.51 0.79
CA SER A 146 -18.52 -8.57 -0.32
C SER A 146 -17.42 -7.51 -0.44
N LEU A 147 -16.20 -7.94 -0.81
CA LEU A 147 -15.25 -7.09 -1.53
C LEU A 147 -14.42 -7.99 -2.47
N THR A 148 -14.94 -8.19 -3.68
CA THR A 148 -14.20 -8.64 -4.86
C THR A 148 -13.16 -7.61 -5.31
#